data_AF-A0A897N7L0-F1
#
_entry.id   AF-A0A897N7L0-F1
#
_cell.length_a   1.000
_cell.length_b   1.000
_cell.length_c   1.000
_cell.angle_alpha   90.00
_cell.angle_beta   90.00
_cell.angle_gamma   90.00
#
_symmetry.space_group_name_H-M   'P 1'
#
loop_
_entity.id
_entity.type
_entity.pdbx_description
1 polymer ?
#
loop_
_entity_poly.entity_id
_entity_poly.type
_entity_poly.pdbx_seq_one_letter_code
_entity_poly.pdbx_strand_id
1 'polypeptide(L)'
;MSGIVFFGTADLEGIVEFYEQRLGFERWLEQPECTILEYGNLLVGFCEREQAEADGVVTVVEETRAAVDDRYDDLTDVADEPPSENEPYRIYNFFGTDPDGRAFEVQTFLHDDHRA
;
A
#
# COMPACT_ATOMS: atom_id res chain seq x y z
N MET A 1 -11.35 16.32 -5.86
CA MET A 1 -10.69 15.79 -7.06
C MET A 1 -10.17 14.42 -6.69
N SER A 2 -10.56 13.38 -7.41
CA SER A 2 -10.02 12.03 -7.20
C SER A 2 -8.87 11.81 -8.17
N GLY A 3 -7.81 11.16 -7.69
CA GLY A 3 -6.70 10.66 -8.49
C GLY A 3 -6.69 9.14 -8.43
N ILE A 4 -6.21 8.51 -9.50
CA ILE A 4 -5.97 7.08 -9.57
C ILE A 4 -4.59 6.88 -10.19
N VAL A 5 -3.82 5.95 -9.64
CA VAL A 5 -2.55 5.48 -10.21
C VAL A 5 -2.73 4.09 -10.78
N PHE A 6 -2.04 3.77 -11.88
CA PHE A 6 -2.07 2.45 -12.49
C PHE A 6 -0.68 1.85 -12.51
N PHE A 7 -0.62 0.53 -12.30
CA PHE A 7 0.59 -0.28 -12.41
C PHE A 7 0.32 -1.50 -13.29
N GLY A 8 1.30 -1.86 -14.11
CA GLY A 8 1.38 -3.17 -14.74
C GLY A 8 1.76 -4.26 -13.73
N THR A 9 1.14 -5.43 -13.85
CA THR A 9 1.45 -6.62 -13.04
C THR A 9 1.57 -7.85 -13.94
N ALA A 10 2.46 -8.78 -13.59
CA ALA A 10 2.57 -10.07 -14.27
C ALA A 10 1.65 -11.15 -13.65
N ASP A 11 1.03 -10.86 -12.50
CA ASP A 11 0.11 -11.73 -11.77
C ASP A 11 -1.04 -10.91 -11.16
N LEU A 12 -2.07 -10.66 -11.97
CA LEU A 12 -3.21 -9.83 -11.55
C LEU A 12 -3.98 -10.43 -10.38
N GLU A 13 -4.12 -11.75 -10.30
CA GLU A 13 -4.84 -12.40 -9.21
C GLU A 13 -4.06 -12.29 -7.90
N GLY A 14 -2.75 -12.61 -7.93
CA GLY A 14 -1.90 -12.56 -6.75
C GLY A 14 -1.74 -11.14 -6.18
N ILE A 15 -1.58 -10.13 -7.03
CA ILE A 15 -1.42 -8.75 -6.57
C ILE A 15 -2.72 -8.20 -5.99
N VAL A 16 -3.88 -8.51 -6.60
CA VAL A 16 -5.17 -8.08 -6.09
C VAL A 16 -5.47 -8.75 -4.76
N GLU A 17 -5.23 -10.06 -4.65
CA GLU A 17 -5.41 -10.80 -3.42
C GLU A 17 -4.56 -10.22 -2.28
N PHE A 18 -3.29 -9.89 -2.57
CA PHE A 18 -2.41 -9.27 -1.59
C PHE A 18 -2.96 -7.93 -1.09
N TYR A 19 -3.35 -7.03 -1.99
CA TYR A 19 -3.85 -5.72 -1.58
C TYR A 19 -5.18 -5.80 -0.83
N GLU A 20 -6.08 -6.71 -1.21
CA GLU A 20 -7.36 -6.90 -0.49
C GLU A 20 -7.17 -7.56 0.87
N GLN A 21 -6.48 -8.70 0.93
CA GLN A 21 -6.41 -9.52 2.13
C GLN A 21 -5.32 -9.09 3.12
N ARG A 22 -4.20 -8.57 2.61
CA ARG A 22 -3.05 -8.19 3.44
C ARG A 22 -3.05 -6.69 3.71
N LEU A 23 -3.29 -5.87 2.69
CA LEU A 23 -3.29 -4.40 2.82
C LEU A 23 -4.66 -3.76 3.10
N GLY A 24 -5.75 -4.54 3.09
CA GLY A 24 -7.08 -4.08 3.51
C GLY A 24 -7.78 -3.18 2.49
N PHE A 25 -7.40 -3.26 1.22
CA PHE A 25 -8.07 -2.54 0.15
C PHE A 25 -9.41 -3.18 -0.19
N GLU A 26 -10.35 -2.38 -0.68
CA GLU A 26 -11.63 -2.85 -1.20
C GLU A 26 -11.64 -2.75 -2.73
N ARG A 27 -12.19 -3.77 -3.41
CA ARG A 27 -12.40 -3.70 -4.86
C ARG A 27 -13.42 -2.63 -5.22
N TRP A 28 -12.99 -1.66 -6.02
CA TRP A 28 -13.79 -0.53 -6.47
C TRP A 28 -14.44 -0.77 -7.84
N LEU A 29 -13.67 -1.28 -8.81
CA LEU A 29 -14.16 -1.56 -10.16
C LEU A 29 -13.31 -2.62 -10.86
N GLU A 30 -13.95 -3.57 -11.51
CA GLU A 30 -13.30 -4.53 -12.41
C GLU A 30 -13.54 -4.17 -13.87
N GLN A 31 -12.48 -4.26 -14.66
CA GLN A 31 -12.48 -4.02 -16.09
C GLN A 31 -11.73 -5.17 -16.77
N PRO A 32 -11.86 -5.34 -18.10
CA PRO A 32 -11.05 -6.33 -18.80
C PRO A 32 -9.57 -6.11 -18.52
N GLU A 33 -8.91 -7.15 -18.00
CA GLU A 33 -7.47 -7.18 -17.69
C GLU A 33 -7.01 -6.18 -16.61
N CYS A 34 -7.93 -5.49 -15.92
CA CYS A 34 -7.57 -4.54 -14.85
C CYS A 34 -8.55 -4.60 -13.67
N THR A 35 -8.01 -4.50 -12.45
CA THR A 35 -8.78 -4.35 -11.22
C THR A 35 -8.38 -3.07 -10.50
N ILE A 36 -9.36 -2.25 -10.14
CA ILE A 36 -9.17 -1.02 -9.38
C ILE A 36 -9.57 -1.28 -7.93
N LEU A 37 -8.67 -0.93 -7.02
CA LEU A 37 -8.80 -1.06 -5.59
C LEU A 37 -8.82 0.31 -4.92
N GLU A 38 -9.51 0.41 -3.79
CA GLU A 38 -9.65 1.62 -2.97
C GLU A 38 -9.16 1.39 -1.54
N TYR A 39 -8.42 2.36 -1.01
CA TYR A 39 -8.11 2.46 0.42
C TYR A 39 -8.30 3.91 0.87
N GLY A 40 -9.36 4.18 1.64
CA GLY A 40 -9.70 5.53 2.05
C GLY A 40 -9.94 6.45 0.85
N ASN A 41 -9.00 7.34 0.55
CA ASN A 41 -9.06 8.27 -0.60
C ASN A 41 -8.09 7.91 -1.74
N LEU A 42 -7.38 6.78 -1.64
CA LEU A 42 -6.43 6.30 -2.63
C LEU A 42 -7.11 5.29 -3.55
N LEU A 43 -7.03 5.51 -4.86
CA LEU A 43 -7.36 4.52 -5.88
C LEU A 43 -6.09 4.02 -6.56
N VAL A 44 -5.94 2.70 -6.65
CA VAL A 44 -4.84 2.02 -7.35
C VAL A 44 -5.43 0.99 -8.31
N GLY A 45 -5.08 1.07 -9.59
CA GLY A 45 -5.43 0.09 -10.60
C GLY A 45 -4.25 -0.82 -10.92
N PHE A 46 -4.47 -2.12 -10.92
CA PHE A 46 -3.52 -3.12 -11.42
C PHE A 46 -4.03 -3.65 -12.75
N CYS A 47 -3.17 -3.68 -13.76
CA CYS A 47 -3.49 -4.18 -15.09
C CYS A 47 -2.52 -5.28 -15.50
N GLU A 48 -3.03 -6.37 -16.06
CA GLU A 48 -2.23 -7.49 -16.53
C GLU A 48 -1.30 -7.07 -17.68
N ARG A 49 -0.02 -7.40 -17.54
CA ARG A 49 1.08 -7.09 -18.46
C ARG A 49 2.08 -8.25 -18.49
N GLU A 50 2.99 -8.24 -19.47
CA GLU A 50 4.06 -9.23 -19.53
C GLU A 50 5.09 -9.08 -18.40
N GLN A 51 5.25 -7.87 -17.86
CA GLN A 51 6.20 -7.55 -16.80
C GLN A 51 5.56 -6.58 -15.80
N ALA A 52 5.87 -6.77 -14.52
CA ALA A 52 5.40 -5.89 -13.46
C ALA A 52 6.13 -4.54 -13.46
N GLU A 53 5.39 -3.48 -13.15
CA GLU A 53 5.94 -2.16 -12.85
C GLU A 53 6.14 -2.05 -11.34
N ALA A 54 7.39 -2.21 -10.91
CA ALA A 54 7.78 -2.20 -9.49
C ALA A 54 8.31 -0.83 -9.00
N ASP A 55 8.41 0.16 -9.89
CA ASP A 55 8.85 1.50 -9.52
C ASP A 55 7.72 2.27 -8.83
N GLY A 56 8.05 2.89 -7.69
CA GLY A 56 7.10 3.66 -6.87
C GLY A 56 6.82 3.00 -5.53
N VAL A 57 6.05 3.71 -4.70
CA VAL A 57 5.64 3.23 -3.38
C VAL A 57 4.14 3.43 -3.23
N VAL A 58 3.42 2.40 -2.82
CA VAL A 58 2.02 2.53 -2.39
C VAL A 58 1.99 2.65 -0.86
N THR A 59 1.68 3.85 -0.37
CA THR A 59 1.64 4.14 1.07
C THR A 59 0.22 4.07 1.62
N VAL A 60 0.00 3.21 2.60
CA VAL A 60 -1.18 3.13 3.45
C VAL A 60 -0.95 3.96 4.70
N VAL A 61 -1.90 4.84 5.04
CA VAL A 61 -1.80 5.73 6.19
C VAL A 61 -2.79 5.29 7.27
N GLU A 62 -2.26 4.93 8.42
CA GLU A 62 -2.99 4.55 9.63
C GLU A 62 -3.16 5.74 10.59
N GLU A 63 -4.21 5.70 11.41
CA GLU A 63 -4.53 6.78 12.35
C GLU A 63 -3.58 6.83 13.56
N THR A 64 -2.97 5.70 13.94
CA THR A 64 -2.17 5.60 15.16
C THR A 64 -0.95 4.71 15.00
N ARG A 65 0.03 4.86 15.91
CA ARG A 65 1.19 3.95 15.96
C ARG A 65 0.79 2.51 16.24
N ALA A 66 -0.17 2.30 17.14
CA ALA A 66 -0.65 0.97 17.47
C ALA A 66 -1.26 0.28 16.24
N ALA A 67 -1.98 1.03 15.39
CA ALA A 67 -2.45 0.49 14.13
C ALA A 67 -1.28 0.09 13.21
N VAL A 68 -0.24 0.92 13.07
CA VAL A 68 0.97 0.54 12.30
C VAL A 68 1.62 -0.74 12.86
N ASP A 69 1.70 -0.89 14.19
CA ASP A 69 2.22 -2.09 14.85
C ASP A 69 1.35 -3.32 14.53
N ASP A 70 0.03 -3.20 14.64
CA ASP A 70 -0.92 -4.28 14.31
C ASP A 70 -0.77 -4.72 12.83
N ARG A 71 -0.61 -3.76 11.91
CA ARG A 71 -0.34 -4.07 10.49
C ARG A 71 0.99 -4.76 10.30
N TYR A 72 2.03 -4.36 11.04
CA TYR A 72 3.35 -4.98 10.96
C TYR A 72 3.30 -6.44 11.41
N ASP A 73 2.62 -6.75 12.50
CA ASP A 73 2.48 -8.12 13.02
C ASP A 73 1.87 -9.06 11.96
N ASP A 74 0.89 -8.58 11.19
CA ASP A 74 0.25 -9.31 10.08
C ASP A 74 1.11 -9.39 8.81
N LEU A 75 2.19 -8.60 8.70
CA LEU A 75 3.00 -8.42 7.50
C LEU A 75 4.50 -8.76 7.70
N THR A 76 4.86 -9.37 8.83
CA THR A 76 6.26 -9.68 9.17
C THR A 76 7.01 -10.55 8.15
N ASP A 77 6.30 -11.34 7.33
CA ASP A 77 6.85 -12.17 6.25
C ASP A 77 7.25 -11.38 5.00
N VAL A 78 6.69 -10.18 4.81
CA VAL A 78 6.92 -9.31 3.64
C VAL A 78 7.47 -7.93 4.00
N ALA A 79 7.55 -7.59 5.29
CA ALA A 79 8.14 -6.37 5.78
C ALA A 79 9.68 -6.44 5.72
N ASP A 80 10.31 -5.35 5.31
CA ASP A 80 11.76 -5.25 5.21
C ASP A 80 12.42 -5.11 6.59
N GLU A 81 11.84 -4.25 7.43
CA GLU A 81 12.30 -3.94 8.79
C GLU A 81 11.10 -3.63 9.72
N PRO A 82 11.26 -3.75 11.05
CA PRO A 82 10.24 -3.32 12.01
C PRO A 82 9.92 -1.83 11.93
N PRO A 83 8.71 -1.40 12.33
CA PRO A 83 8.33 -0.01 12.28
C PRO A 83 9.17 0.87 13.21
N SER A 84 9.59 2.01 12.68
CA SER A 84 10.47 2.95 13.37
C SER A 84 10.06 4.39 13.15
N GLU A 85 10.53 5.28 14.03
CA GLU A 85 10.30 6.71 13.88
C GLU A 85 11.30 7.32 12.90
N ASN A 86 10.77 8.08 11.94
CA ASN A 86 11.57 8.95 11.10
C ASN A 86 11.40 10.40 11.58
N GLU A 87 12.31 10.85 12.46
CA GLU A 87 12.23 12.15 13.11
C GLU A 87 12.15 13.33 12.13
N PRO A 88 12.96 13.39 11.03
CA PRO A 88 12.87 14.48 10.05
C PRO A 88 11.49 14.65 9.42
N TYR A 89 10.81 13.54 9.09
CA TYR A 89 9.48 13.58 8.47
C TYR A 89 8.34 13.55 9.50
N ARG A 90 8.66 13.30 10.78
CA ARG A 90 7.72 13.06 11.87
C ARG A 90 6.66 12.04 11.46
N ILE A 91 7.13 10.86 11.04
CA ILE A 91 6.29 9.69 10.75
C ILE A 91 6.77 8.50 11.55
N TYR A 92 5.86 7.55 11.77
CA TYR A 92 6.17 6.21 12.26
C TYR A 92 5.73 5.22 11.20
N ASN A 93 6.67 4.46 10.62
CA ASN A 93 6.40 3.67 9.43
C ASN A 93 7.27 2.40 9.34
N PHE A 94 6.85 1.48 8.48
CA PHE A 94 7.68 0.41 7.94
C PHE A 94 7.44 0.26 6.44
N PHE A 95 8.42 -0.34 5.76
CA PHE A 95 8.32 -0.73 4.36
C PHE A 95 8.22 -2.24 4.22
N GLY A 96 7.66 -2.69 3.10
CA GLY A 96 7.73 -4.06 2.66
C GLY A 96 7.63 -4.17 1.15
N THR A 97 7.71 -5.40 0.67
CA THR A 97 7.68 -5.70 -0.77
C THR A 97 6.44 -6.51 -1.12
N ASP A 98 5.68 -6.05 -2.10
CA ASP A 98 4.51 -6.75 -2.62
C ASP A 98 4.90 -7.92 -3.56
N PRO A 99 3.95 -8.76 -4.01
CA PRO A 99 4.24 -9.87 -4.92
C PRO A 99 4.91 -9.49 -6.25
N ASP A 100 4.70 -8.27 -6.73
CA ASP A 100 5.33 -7.75 -7.96
C ASP A 100 6.75 -7.22 -7.72
N GLY A 101 7.23 -7.22 -6.47
CA GLY A 101 8.51 -6.65 -6.09
C GLY A 101 8.46 -5.14 -5.86
N ARG A 102 7.27 -4.54 -5.79
CA ARG A 102 7.08 -3.10 -5.55
C ARG A 102 7.12 -2.81 -4.06
N ALA A 103 7.67 -1.66 -3.70
CA ALA A 103 7.60 -1.20 -2.33
C ALA A 103 6.18 -0.78 -1.95
N PHE A 104 5.74 -1.21 -0.78
CA PHE A 104 4.63 -0.59 -0.07
C PHE A 104 5.11 -0.01 1.25
N GLU A 105 4.37 0.94 1.79
CA GLU A 105 4.65 1.56 3.08
C GLU A 105 3.38 1.57 3.92
N VAL A 106 3.50 1.27 5.21
CA VAL A 106 2.46 1.53 6.19
C VAL A 106 3.00 2.58 7.14
N GLN A 107 2.29 3.69 7.29
CA GLN A 107 2.75 4.81 8.12
C GLN A 107 1.64 5.43 8.94
N THR A 108 2.03 6.18 9.97
CA THR A 108 1.18 7.19 10.60
C THR A 108 1.97 8.49 10.74
N PHE A 109 1.26 9.62 10.69
CA PHE A 109 1.85 10.93 10.88
C PHE A 109 1.92 11.29 12.37
N LEU A 110 3.05 11.86 12.80
CA LEU A 110 3.30 12.31 14.18
C LEU A 110 3.22 13.84 14.31
N HIS A 111 2.45 14.47 13.42
CA HIS A 111 2.18 15.90 13.42
C HIS A 111 0.88 16.20 14.19
N ASP A 112 0.82 17.35 14.84
CA ASP A 112 -0.32 17.73 15.69
C ASP A 112 -1.59 18.11 14.88
N ASP A 113 -1.44 18.43 13.59
CA ASP A 113 -2.52 18.64 12.62
C ASP A 113 -2.05 18.28 11.20
N HIS A 114 -2.79 17.41 10.49
CA HIS A 114 -2.45 16.96 9.12
C HIS A 114 -3.10 17.82 8.02
N ARG A 115 -3.83 18.87 8.39
CA ARG A 115 -4.44 19.83 7.47
C ARG A 115 -3.68 21.14 7.53
N ALA A 116 -2.98 21.46 6.45
CA ALA A 116 -2.54 22.83 6.19
C ALA A 116 -3.74 23.72 5.82
#